data_AF-A0A920QMQ1-F1
#
_entry.id   AF-A0A920QMQ1-F1
#
_cell.length_a   1.000
_cell.length_b   1.000
_cell.length_c   1.000
_cell.angle_alpha   90.00
_cell.angle_beta   90.00
_cell.angle_gamma   90.00
#
_symmetry.space_group_name_H-M   'P 1'
#
loop_
_entity.id
_entity.type
_entity.pdbx_description
1 polymer ?
#
loop_
_entity_poly.entity_id
_entity_poly.type
_entity_poly.pdbx_seq_one_letter_code
_entity_poly.pdbx_strand_id
1 'polypeptide(L)'
;MKNEKIKSELKQGNCVFGTMLTNSVSPRWAGHFANIGLDYVVIDTEHSPFNRSEVANLINSFNLGNVCPIVRIPIPAAHYATMHLDAGAGGILAPYCETKEEAEEIVGAVKWKPLKGKLLSDIIKHNKFPSKESKVYLENLKQKIFV
;
A
#
# COMPACT_ATOMS: atom_id res chain seq x y z
N MET A 1 9.12 2.21 -10.45
CA MET A 1 8.02 3.12 -10.01
C MET A 1 8.46 3.89 -8.76
N LYS A 2 7.86 5.04 -8.39
CA LYS A 2 8.36 5.87 -7.27
C LYS A 2 8.31 5.17 -5.90
N ASN A 3 7.45 4.17 -5.75
CA ASN A 3 7.42 3.25 -4.60
C ASN A 3 8.74 2.46 -4.40
N GLU A 4 9.37 1.96 -5.48
CA GLU A 4 10.68 1.28 -5.40
C GLU A 4 11.79 2.24 -4.99
N LYS A 5 11.72 3.49 -5.48
CA LYS A 5 12.64 4.55 -5.08
C LYS A 5 12.50 4.82 -3.58
N ILE A 6 11.28 5.08 -3.07
CA ILE A 6 11.04 5.30 -1.63
C ILE A 6 11.61 4.16 -0.80
N LYS A 7 11.36 2.91 -1.19
CA LYS A 7 11.90 1.73 -0.50
C LYS A 7 13.42 1.69 -0.49
N SER A 8 14.05 2.08 -1.60
CA SER A 8 15.51 2.17 -1.71
C SER A 8 16.07 3.28 -0.82
N GLU A 9 15.50 4.48 -0.87
CA GLU A 9 15.92 5.63 -0.04
C GLU A 9 15.85 5.29 1.44
N LEU A 10 14.71 4.73 1.89
CA LEU A 10 14.53 4.32 3.29
C LEU A 10 15.54 3.25 3.72
N LYS A 11 15.87 2.28 2.86
CA LYS A 11 16.90 1.26 3.14
C LYS A 11 18.31 1.84 3.27
N GLN A 12 18.58 2.94 2.56
CA GLN A 12 19.87 3.63 2.61
C GLN A 12 19.96 4.59 3.81
N GLY A 13 18.87 4.75 4.57
CA GLY A 13 18.80 5.70 5.69
C GLY A 13 18.50 7.14 5.25
N ASN A 14 18.11 7.35 3.98
CA ASN A 14 17.73 8.66 3.48
C ASN A 14 16.32 9.03 3.92
N CYS A 15 16.03 10.33 3.96
CA CYS A 15 14.71 10.85 4.24
C CYS A 15 13.84 10.87 2.98
N VAL A 16 12.55 10.61 3.14
CA VAL A 16 11.51 10.79 2.12
C VAL A 16 10.44 11.70 2.68
N PHE A 17 9.89 12.56 1.85
CA PHE A 17 8.95 13.59 2.29
C PHE A 17 7.55 13.33 1.76
N GLY A 18 6.55 13.45 2.62
CA GLY A 18 5.15 13.27 2.23
C GLY A 18 4.19 14.05 3.10
N THR A 19 2.91 14.00 2.72
CA THR A 19 1.84 14.71 3.42
C THR A 19 0.56 13.87 3.52
N MET A 20 -0.31 14.23 4.44
CA MET A 20 -1.67 13.68 4.55
C MET A 20 -2.62 14.43 3.61
N LEU A 21 -3.48 13.71 2.92
CA LEU A 21 -4.61 14.26 2.17
C LEU A 21 -5.91 13.79 2.82
N THR A 22 -6.61 14.73 3.45
CA THR A 22 -7.81 14.46 4.27
C THR A 22 -9.06 15.22 3.84
N ASN A 23 -8.92 16.31 3.09
CA ASN A 23 -9.98 17.27 2.87
C ASN A 23 -10.30 17.55 1.38
N SER A 24 -9.73 16.79 0.45
CA SER A 24 -9.94 17.04 -0.97
C SER A 24 -9.77 15.80 -1.83
N VAL A 25 -10.65 15.68 -2.83
CA VAL A 25 -10.61 14.67 -3.90
C VAL A 25 -10.15 15.24 -5.24
N SER A 26 -9.64 16.48 -5.25
CA SER A 26 -9.24 17.13 -6.50
C SER A 26 -7.99 16.48 -7.08
N PRO A 27 -8.00 16.00 -8.34
CA PRO A 27 -6.81 15.44 -8.99
C PRO A 27 -5.71 16.48 -9.22
N ARG A 28 -6.03 17.78 -9.11
CA ARG A 28 -5.05 18.88 -9.27
C ARG A 28 -3.94 18.82 -8.23
N TRP A 29 -4.18 18.20 -7.07
CA TRP A 29 -3.17 18.04 -6.02
C TRP A 29 -1.98 17.22 -6.47
N ALA A 30 -2.15 16.26 -7.38
CA ALA A 30 -1.06 15.42 -7.86
C ALA A 30 0.07 16.25 -8.49
N GLY A 31 -0.27 17.16 -9.41
CA GLY A 31 0.71 18.05 -10.04
C GLY A 31 1.32 19.04 -9.06
N HIS A 32 0.54 19.56 -8.12
CA HIS A 32 1.03 20.50 -7.11
C HIS A 32 2.05 19.83 -6.16
N PHE A 33 1.73 18.65 -5.64
CA PHE A 33 2.61 17.90 -4.74
C PHE A 33 3.87 17.42 -5.44
N ALA A 34 3.77 17.04 -6.72
CA ALA A 34 4.92 16.71 -7.54
C ALA A 34 5.87 17.91 -7.69
N ASN A 35 5.34 19.10 -7.99
CA ASN A 35 6.13 20.31 -8.18
C ASN A 35 6.83 20.78 -6.90
N ILE A 36 6.23 20.54 -5.72
CA ILE A 36 6.86 20.82 -4.42
C ILE A 36 7.93 19.77 -4.06
N GLY A 37 8.00 18.66 -4.80
CA GLY A 37 9.00 17.63 -4.61
C GLY A 37 8.62 16.55 -3.59
N LEU A 38 7.33 16.36 -3.31
CA LEU A 38 6.89 15.29 -2.40
C LEU A 38 7.16 13.90 -3.01
N ASP A 39 7.57 12.97 -2.17
CA ASP A 39 7.81 11.58 -2.54
C ASP A 39 6.52 10.77 -2.54
N TYR A 40 5.67 11.00 -1.52
CA TYR A 40 4.43 10.29 -1.31
C TYR A 40 3.32 11.18 -0.75
N VAL A 41 2.09 10.69 -0.84
CA VAL A 41 0.92 11.24 -0.19
C VAL A 41 0.19 10.11 0.54
N VAL A 42 -0.35 10.39 1.71
CA VAL A 42 -1.21 9.47 2.44
C VAL A 42 -2.66 9.89 2.23
N ILE A 43 -3.42 9.07 1.52
CA ILE A 43 -4.87 9.23 1.36
C ILE A 43 -5.52 8.59 2.59
N ASP A 44 -6.17 9.40 3.41
CA ASP A 44 -6.77 8.94 4.66
C ASP A 44 -8.18 8.39 4.43
N THR A 45 -8.39 7.10 4.68
CA THR A 45 -9.73 6.47 4.63
C THR A 45 -10.24 6.07 6.02
N GLU A 46 -9.49 6.39 7.07
CA GLU A 46 -9.90 6.15 8.46
C GLU A 46 -10.68 7.33 9.04
N HIS A 47 -10.19 8.56 8.80
CA HIS A 47 -10.79 9.77 9.36
C HIS A 47 -11.38 10.71 8.32
N SER A 48 -11.19 10.43 7.03
CA SER A 48 -11.78 11.23 5.96
C SER A 48 -12.89 10.45 5.25
N PRO A 49 -13.99 11.10 4.85
CA PRO A 49 -15.17 10.43 4.32
C PRO A 49 -15.03 10.10 2.82
N PHE A 50 -13.87 9.61 2.39
CA PHE A 50 -13.65 9.25 1.00
C PHE A 50 -14.25 7.88 0.69
N ASN A 51 -15.02 7.80 -0.39
CA ASN A 51 -15.52 6.54 -0.91
C ASN A 51 -14.47 5.83 -1.79
N ARG A 52 -14.72 4.56 -2.09
CA ARG A 52 -13.78 3.71 -2.84
C ARG A 52 -13.42 4.28 -4.23
N SER A 53 -14.39 4.88 -4.93
CA SER A 53 -14.17 5.43 -6.27
C SER A 53 -13.33 6.71 -6.22
N GLU A 54 -13.54 7.56 -5.23
CA GLU A 54 -12.73 8.77 -4.99
C GLU A 54 -11.28 8.40 -4.71
N VAL A 55 -11.05 7.42 -3.82
CA VAL A 55 -9.69 6.95 -3.51
C VAL A 55 -9.01 6.36 -4.74
N ALA A 56 -9.70 5.55 -5.54
CA ALA A 56 -9.15 5.01 -6.78
C ALA A 56 -8.76 6.10 -7.79
N ASN A 57 -9.58 7.15 -7.93
CA ASN A 57 -9.29 8.29 -8.79
C ASN A 57 -8.07 9.09 -8.29
N LEU A 58 -7.97 9.32 -6.98
CA LEU A 58 -6.81 9.96 -6.36
C LEU A 58 -5.54 9.14 -6.59
N ILE A 59 -5.58 7.83 -6.34
CA ILE A 59 -4.46 6.91 -6.58
C ILE A 59 -3.96 7.04 -8.02
N ASN A 60 -4.88 6.97 -8.99
CA ASN A 60 -4.52 7.11 -10.41
C ASN A 60 -3.88 8.47 -10.70
N SER A 61 -4.47 9.55 -10.17
CA SER A 61 -3.95 10.90 -10.36
C SER A 61 -2.54 11.08 -9.80
N PHE A 62 -2.26 10.57 -8.60
CA PHE A 62 -0.94 10.66 -7.97
C PHE A 62 0.11 9.78 -8.67
N ASN A 63 -0.29 8.58 -9.11
CA ASN A 63 0.57 7.73 -9.94
C ASN A 63 0.99 8.46 -11.23
N LEU A 64 0.06 9.12 -11.93
CA LEU A 64 0.36 9.94 -13.12
C LEU A 64 1.21 11.18 -12.78
N GLY A 65 1.00 11.77 -11.61
CA GLY A 65 1.78 12.90 -11.09
C GLY A 65 3.16 12.50 -10.55
N ASN A 66 3.55 11.22 -10.60
CA ASN A 66 4.80 10.73 -10.03
C ASN A 66 4.96 11.11 -8.55
N VAL A 67 3.91 10.89 -7.74
CA VAL A 67 3.91 10.96 -6.27
C VAL A 67 3.31 9.63 -5.80
N CYS A 68 3.97 8.93 -4.89
CA CYS A 68 3.51 7.60 -4.46
C CYS A 68 2.23 7.70 -3.61
N PRO A 69 1.08 7.13 -4.03
CA PRO A 69 -0.12 7.13 -3.22
C PRO A 69 -0.06 6.00 -2.19
N ILE A 70 0.03 6.36 -0.91
CA ILE A 70 -0.14 5.45 0.22
C ILE A 70 -1.57 5.61 0.72
N VAL A 71 -2.25 4.52 1.04
CA VAL A 71 -3.61 4.58 1.62
C VAL A 71 -3.57 4.18 3.09
N ARG A 72 -4.04 5.06 3.97
CA ARG A 72 -4.34 4.70 5.36
C ARG A 72 -5.69 4.01 5.42
N ILE A 73 -5.70 2.73 5.75
CA ILE A 73 -6.91 1.91 5.85
C ILE A 73 -7.60 2.13 7.20
N PRO A 74 -8.92 1.92 7.34
CA PRO A 74 -9.65 2.25 8.57
C PRO A 74 -9.32 1.33 9.75
N ILE A 75 -8.98 0.08 9.47
CA ILE A 75 -8.57 -0.94 10.44
C ILE A 75 -7.51 -1.84 9.80
N PRO A 76 -6.65 -2.52 10.58
CA PRO A 76 -5.63 -3.43 10.05
C PRO A 76 -6.26 -4.73 9.53
N ALA A 77 -7.01 -4.64 8.43
CA ALA A 77 -7.64 -5.78 7.78
C ALA A 77 -7.15 -6.00 6.33
N ALA A 78 -6.80 -7.24 6.02
CA ALA A 78 -6.28 -7.66 4.72
C ALA A 78 -7.18 -7.27 3.53
N HIS A 79 -8.50 -7.23 3.72
CA HIS A 79 -9.44 -6.88 2.65
C HIS A 79 -9.33 -5.39 2.26
N TYR A 80 -9.17 -4.47 3.22
CA TYR A 80 -8.95 -3.06 2.92
C TYR A 80 -7.59 -2.84 2.25
N ALA A 81 -6.54 -3.49 2.74
CA ALA A 81 -5.20 -3.38 2.16
C ALA A 81 -5.19 -3.85 0.69
N THR A 82 -5.65 -5.09 0.43
CA THR A 82 -5.66 -5.68 -0.92
C THR A 82 -6.55 -4.89 -1.89
N MET A 83 -7.70 -4.39 -1.43
CA MET A 83 -8.61 -3.58 -2.24
C MET A 83 -7.93 -2.30 -2.80
N HIS A 84 -7.17 -1.58 -1.98
CA HIS A 84 -6.49 -0.36 -2.42
C HIS A 84 -5.26 -0.66 -3.28
N LEU A 85 -4.56 -1.77 -3.01
CA LEU A 85 -3.47 -2.24 -3.85
C LEU A 85 -3.95 -2.66 -5.25
N ASP A 86 -5.14 -3.23 -5.35
CA ASP A 86 -5.75 -3.55 -6.65
C ASP A 86 -6.18 -2.29 -7.41
N ALA A 87 -6.45 -1.19 -6.70
CA ALA A 87 -6.63 0.14 -7.30
C ALA A 87 -5.30 0.81 -7.71
N GLY A 88 -4.15 0.20 -7.43
CA GLY A 88 -2.84 0.72 -7.78
C GLY A 88 -2.18 1.59 -6.70
N ALA A 89 -2.62 1.50 -5.44
CA ALA A 89 -1.91 2.15 -4.34
C ALA A 89 -0.45 1.70 -4.32
N GLY A 90 0.47 2.65 -4.11
CA GLY A 90 1.89 2.38 -3.98
C GLY A 90 2.18 1.58 -2.72
N GLY A 91 1.44 1.85 -1.63
CA GLY A 91 1.48 1.06 -0.40
C GLY A 91 0.34 1.37 0.58
N ILE A 92 0.41 0.77 1.76
CA ILE A 92 -0.65 0.78 2.77
C ILE A 92 -0.09 1.26 4.12
N LEU A 93 -0.81 2.16 4.77
CA LEU A 93 -0.60 2.52 6.17
C LEU A 93 -1.70 1.84 7.00
N ALA A 94 -1.33 0.87 7.83
CA ALA A 94 -2.25 0.17 8.72
C ALA A 94 -2.23 0.82 10.11
N PRO A 95 -3.36 1.33 10.62
CA PRO A 95 -3.43 1.93 11.94
C PRO A 95 -3.56 0.85 13.03
N TYR A 96 -3.21 1.22 14.27
CA TYR A 96 -3.44 0.43 15.49
C TYR A 96 -3.03 -1.06 15.42
N CYS A 97 -1.92 -1.38 14.76
CA CYS A 97 -1.31 -2.71 14.90
C CYS A 97 -0.66 -2.79 16.29
N GLU A 98 -1.28 -3.51 17.22
CA GLU A 98 -0.82 -3.62 18.61
C GLU A 98 -0.10 -4.95 18.88
N THR A 99 -0.30 -5.93 17.99
CA THR A 99 0.31 -7.25 18.09
C THR A 99 1.21 -7.56 16.90
N LYS A 100 2.16 -8.47 17.11
CA LYS A 100 3.02 -9.00 16.05
C LYS A 100 2.17 -9.69 14.98
N GLU A 101 1.15 -10.44 15.40
CA GLU A 101 0.28 -11.22 14.54
C GLU A 101 -0.51 -10.34 13.58
N GLU A 102 -1.05 -9.20 14.04
CA GLU A 102 -1.73 -8.21 13.19
C GLU A 102 -0.79 -7.63 12.13
N ALA A 103 0.43 -7.26 12.53
CA ALA A 103 1.44 -6.74 11.61
C ALA A 103 1.83 -7.81 10.56
N GLU A 104 2.04 -9.05 10.98
CA GLU A 104 2.37 -10.18 10.09
C GLU A 104 1.24 -10.48 9.11
N GLU A 105 -0.02 -10.45 9.57
CA GLU A 105 -1.18 -10.67 8.71
C GLU A 105 -1.29 -9.59 7.63
N ILE A 106 -1.14 -8.31 7.99
CA ILE A 106 -1.19 -7.21 7.02
C ILE A 106 -0.04 -7.30 6.03
N VAL A 107 1.19 -7.43 6.53
CA VAL A 107 2.38 -7.55 5.69
C VAL A 107 2.29 -8.76 4.77
N GLY A 108 1.77 -9.87 5.28
CA GLY A 108 1.52 -11.08 4.50
C GLY A 108 0.47 -10.87 3.42
N ALA A 109 -0.67 -10.27 3.76
CA ALA A 109 -1.77 -10.02 2.83
C ALA A 109 -1.34 -9.13 1.67
N VAL A 110 -0.48 -8.14 1.93
CA VAL A 110 0.07 -7.30 0.87
C VAL A 110 1.12 -8.04 0.03
N LYS A 111 2.07 -8.74 0.66
CA LYS A 111 3.17 -9.43 -0.05
C LYS A 111 2.70 -10.61 -0.87
N TRP A 112 1.66 -11.31 -0.41
CA TRP A 112 1.21 -12.59 -0.95
C TRP A 112 -0.21 -12.52 -1.53
N LYS A 113 -0.65 -11.34 -1.97
CA LYS A 113 -1.95 -11.19 -2.64
C LYS A 113 -2.07 -12.15 -3.84
N PRO A 114 -3.25 -12.75 -4.09
CA PRO A 114 -4.54 -12.49 -3.44
C PRO A 114 -4.82 -13.35 -2.20
N LEU A 115 -3.83 -14.05 -1.63
CA LEU A 115 -4.06 -15.03 -0.56
C LEU A 115 -4.52 -14.36 0.75
N LYS A 116 -5.46 -15.02 1.43
CA LYS A 116 -6.09 -14.62 2.70
C LYS A 116 -6.39 -15.85 3.56
N GLY A 117 -6.71 -15.63 4.84
CA GLY A 117 -7.15 -16.69 5.75
C GLY A 117 -6.12 -17.82 5.89
N LYS A 118 -6.59 -19.08 5.84
CA LYS A 118 -5.74 -20.27 6.07
C LYS A 118 -4.52 -20.34 5.14
N LEU A 119 -4.70 -20.08 3.84
CA LEU A 119 -3.58 -20.16 2.89
C LEU A 119 -2.50 -19.11 3.16
N LEU A 120 -2.91 -17.91 3.56
CA LEU A 120 -1.97 -16.87 3.96
C LEU A 120 -1.26 -17.25 5.28
N SER A 121 -2.02 -17.75 6.27
CA SER A 121 -1.45 -18.23 7.53
C SER A 121 -0.45 -19.37 7.33
N ASP A 122 -0.72 -20.31 6.43
CA ASP A 122 0.18 -21.42 6.11
C ASP A 122 1.52 -20.90 5.54
N ILE A 123 1.48 -19.83 4.74
CA ILE A 123 2.71 -19.18 4.23
C ILE A 123 3.44 -18.44 5.35
N ILE A 124 2.74 -17.63 6.14
CA ILE A 124 3.37 -16.83 7.21
C ILE A 124 4.02 -17.74 8.26
N LYS A 125 3.31 -18.76 8.74
CA LYS A 125 3.74 -19.60 9.87
C LYS A 125 4.65 -20.76 9.45
N HIS A 126 4.44 -21.30 8.25
CA HIS A 126 5.07 -22.56 7.84
C HIS A 126 5.78 -22.49 6.48
N ASN A 127 5.80 -21.32 5.83
CA ASN A 127 6.35 -21.13 4.48
C ASN A 127 5.75 -22.13 3.45
N LYS A 128 4.49 -22.52 3.66
CA LYS A 128 3.82 -23.54 2.87
C LYS A 128 2.93 -22.90 1.81
N PHE A 129 3.35 -23.00 0.56
CA PHE A 129 2.60 -22.49 -0.59
C PHE A 129 1.58 -23.51 -1.11
N PRO A 130 0.49 -23.07 -1.77
CA PRO A 130 -0.50 -23.97 -2.37
C PRO A 130 0.10 -24.94 -3.40
N SER A 131 1.04 -24.47 -4.22
CA SER A 131 1.78 -25.26 -5.20
C SER A 131 3.14 -24.61 -5.51
N LYS A 132 4.00 -25.31 -6.27
CA LYS A 132 5.28 -24.76 -6.74
C LYS A 132 5.07 -23.58 -7.69
N GLU A 133 4.08 -23.68 -8.58
CA GLU A 133 3.70 -22.65 -9.54
C GLU A 133 3.16 -21.41 -8.82
N SER A 134 2.33 -21.62 -7.79
CA SER A 134 1.80 -20.53 -6.95
C SER A 134 2.92 -19.77 -6.26
N LYS A 135 3.93 -20.49 -5.75
CA LYS A 135 5.11 -19.88 -5.13
C LYS A 135 5.85 -18.96 -6.11
N VAL A 136 6.18 -19.46 -7.29
CA VAL A 136 6.88 -18.69 -8.34
C VAL A 136 6.08 -17.44 -8.72
N TYR A 137 4.78 -17.57 -8.93
CA TYR A 137 3.89 -16.45 -9.25
C TYR A 137 3.92 -15.37 -8.16
N LEU A 138 3.73 -15.78 -6.90
CA LEU A 138 3.65 -14.88 -5.75
C LEU A 138 4.98 -14.18 -5.44
N GLU A 139 6.10 -14.89 -5.58
CA GLU A 139 7.45 -14.32 -5.39
C GLU A 139 7.76 -13.23 -6.43
N ASN A 140 7.35 -13.44 -7.69
CA ASN A 140 7.48 -12.42 -8.74
C ASN A 140 6.59 -11.20 -8.48
N LEU A 141 5.40 -11.41 -7.92
CA LEU A 141 4.45 -10.34 -7.64
C LEU A 141 4.88 -9.47 -6.44
N LYS A 142 5.47 -10.08 -5.41
CA LYS A 142 5.96 -9.43 -4.17
C LYS A 142 6.97 -8.30 -4.41
N GLN A 143 7.73 -8.34 -5.51
CA GLN A 143 8.81 -7.37 -5.74
C GLN A 143 8.30 -5.93 -5.98
N LYS A 144 7.03 -5.77 -6.38
CA LYS A 144 6.50 -4.50 -6.89
C LYS A 144 5.75 -3.63 -5.85
N ILE A 145 5.61 -4.08 -4.61
CA ILE A 145 4.70 -3.45 -3.63
C ILE A 145 5.46 -2.88 -2.42
N PHE A 146 5.06 -1.69 -1.97
CA PHE A 146 5.54 -1.04 -0.74
C PHE A 146 4.57 -1.37 0.42
N VAL A 147 5.13 -1.83 1.54
CA VAL A 147 4.46 -2.06 2.83
C VAL A 147 5.39 -1.61 3.91
#